data_AF-A0A537AIT1-F1
#
_entry.id   AF-A0A537AIT1-F1
#
_cell.length_a   1.000
_cell.length_b   1.000
_cell.length_c   1.000
_cell.angle_alpha   90.00
_cell.angle_beta   90.00
_cell.angle_gamma   90.00
#
_symmetry.space_group_name_H-M   'P 1'
#
loop_
_entity.id
_entity.type
_entity.pdbx_description
1 polymer ?
#
loop_
_entity_poly.entity_id
_entity_poly.type
_entity_poly.pdbx_seq_one_letter_code
_entity_poly.pdbx_strand_id
1 'polypeptide(L)'
;MVGWDADGYRLGYGGAFFDRTLAALAKRPRVIGIAYEQAFLKTIHPQPHDVPMDFVVTERGVYRREPQGLKFLDNPQAFSSPACYAGEIAPGYFGEEPKT
;
A
#
# COMPACT_ATOMS: atom_id res chain seq x y z
N MET A 1 4.36 1.54 2.59
CA MET A 1 5.08 2.27 1.51
C MET A 1 4.79 3.76 1.67
N VAL A 2 5.58 4.66 1.05
CA VAL A 2 5.29 6.11 1.12
C VAL A 2 4.18 6.52 0.16
N GLY A 3 4.14 5.91 -1.02
CA GLY A 3 3.06 6.12 -1.98
C GLY A 3 2.98 4.99 -2.99
N TRP A 4 1.90 4.95 -3.75
CA TRP A 4 1.66 3.98 -4.81
C TRP A 4 0.73 4.54 -5.88
N ASP A 5 0.80 4.02 -7.10
CA ASP A 5 -0.06 4.46 -8.21
C ASP A 5 -0.89 3.32 -8.83
N ALA A 6 -1.74 3.70 -9.78
CA ALA A 6 -2.65 2.80 -10.47
C ALA A 6 -1.93 1.72 -11.31
N ASP A 7 -0.66 1.89 -11.64
CA ASP A 7 0.11 0.92 -12.43
C ASP A 7 0.88 -0.08 -11.56
N GLY A 8 0.82 0.11 -10.23
CA GLY A 8 1.47 -0.74 -9.24
C GLY A 8 2.91 -0.33 -8.95
N TYR A 9 3.32 0.89 -9.30
CA TYR A 9 4.60 1.42 -8.88
C TYR A 9 4.53 1.96 -7.45
N ARG A 10 5.69 2.01 -6.78
CA ARG A 10 5.81 2.44 -5.40
C ARG A 10 6.71 3.67 -5.29
N LEU A 11 6.31 4.63 -4.47
CA LEU A 11 7.18 5.69 -4.01
C LEU A 11 7.92 5.21 -2.74
N GLY A 12 9.25 5.12 -2.85
CA GLY A 12 10.14 4.79 -1.74
C GLY A 12 10.78 6.03 -1.10
N TYR A 13 11.69 5.81 -0.15
CA TYR A 13 12.45 6.88 0.52
C TYR A 13 13.66 7.41 -0.28
N GLY A 14 13.75 7.12 -1.59
CA GLY A 14 14.82 7.61 -2.47
C GLY A 14 16.10 6.75 -2.55
N GLY A 15 16.25 5.70 -1.73
CA GLY A 15 17.44 4.84 -1.76
C GLY A 15 17.47 3.75 -2.85
N ALA A 16 16.36 3.53 -3.56
CA ALA A 16 16.16 2.52 -4.61
C ALA A 16 16.62 1.08 -4.21
N PHE A 17 16.62 0.75 -2.92
CA PHE A 17 17.06 -0.56 -2.44
C PHE A 17 16.21 -1.69 -3.02
N PHE A 18 14.88 -1.54 -2.98
CA PHE A 18 13.97 -2.57 -3.49
C PHE A 18 14.10 -2.78 -5.00
N ASP A 19 14.27 -1.73 -5.81
CA ASP A 19 14.41 -1.86 -7.26
C ASP A 19 15.68 -2.62 -7.62
N ARG A 20 16.81 -2.28 -6.99
CA ARG A 20 18.07 -3.02 -7.16
C ARG A 20 17.95 -4.47 -6.70
N THR A 21 17.33 -4.71 -5.54
CA THR A 21 17.14 -6.08 -5.04
C THR A 21 16.26 -6.90 -5.98
N LEU A 22 15.12 -6.36 -6.43
CA LEU A 22 14.20 -7.08 -7.31
C LEU A 22 14.81 -7.35 -8.69
N ALA A 23 15.58 -6.40 -9.23
CA ALA A 23 16.28 -6.57 -10.50
C ALA A 23 17.42 -7.60 -10.43
N ALA A 24 18.08 -7.73 -9.28
CA ALA A 24 19.20 -8.66 -9.09
C ALA A 24 18.77 -10.12 -8.86
N LEU A 25 17.50 -10.38 -8.55
CA LEU A 25 17.01 -11.74 -8.28
C LEU A 25 16.80 -12.52 -9.59
N ALA A 26 17.50 -13.65 -9.73
CA ALA A 26 17.38 -14.53 -10.89
C ALA A 26 15.94 -15.05 -11.12
N LYS A 27 15.17 -15.20 -10.04
CA LYS A 27 13.73 -15.49 -10.10
C LYS A 27 12.98 -14.37 -9.40
N ARG A 28 12.12 -13.68 -10.15
CA ARG A 28 11.29 -12.61 -9.57
C ARG A 28 10.33 -13.19 -8.52
N PRO A 29 10.41 -12.77 -7.25
CA PRO A 29 9.45 -13.20 -6.24
C PRO A 29 8.09 -12.55 -6.51
N ARG A 30 7.06 -13.03 -5.81
CA ARG A 30 5.80 -12.27 -5.74
C ARG A 30 6.03 -11.03 -4.89
N VAL A 31 5.77 -9.85 -5.46
CA VAL A 31 5.96 -8.56 -4.79
C VAL A 31 4.62 -8.04 -4.32
N ILE A 32 4.45 -7.91 -3.01
CA ILE A 32 3.23 -7.40 -2.39
C ILE A 32 3.58 -6.11 -1.66
N GLY A 33 2.97 -5.02 -2.08
CA GLY A 33 3.06 -3.73 -1.40
C GLY A 33 2.00 -3.61 -0.32
N ILE A 34 2.40 -3.15 0.87
CA ILE A 34 1.47 -2.80 1.94
C ILE A 34 1.51 -1.27 2.13
N ALA A 35 0.36 -0.64 2.01
CA ALA A 35 0.20 0.82 2.10
C ALA A 35 -1.19 1.18 2.62
N TYR A 36 -1.34 2.42 3.07
CA TYR A 36 -2.68 2.98 3.29
C TYR A 36 -3.31 3.40 1.97
N GLU A 37 -4.64 3.37 1.88
CA GLU A 37 -5.36 3.87 0.72
C GLU A 37 -5.06 5.35 0.47
N GLN A 38 -4.91 6.13 1.54
CA GLN A 38 -4.54 7.56 1.50
C GLN A 38 -3.16 7.83 0.87
N ALA A 39 -2.31 6.80 0.74
CA ALA A 39 -1.00 6.92 0.09
C ALA A 39 -1.10 6.74 -1.44
N PHE A 40 -2.30 6.61 -2.01
CA PHE A 40 -2.50 6.57 -3.45
C PHE A 40 -2.13 7.92 -4.09
N LEU A 41 -1.39 7.86 -5.19
CA LEU A 41 -0.98 8.99 -6.00
C LEU A 41 -1.46 8.78 -7.43
N LYS A 42 -1.88 9.87 -8.09
CA LYS A 42 -2.25 9.82 -9.52
C LYS A 42 -1.11 9.28 -10.39
N THR A 43 0.11 9.59 -10.03
CA THR A 43 1.33 9.04 -10.62
C THR A 43 2.49 9.25 -9.64
N ILE A 44 3.45 8.33 -9.62
CA ILE A 44 4.73 8.56 -8.93
C ILE A 44 5.86 9.02 -9.86
N HIS A 45 5.54 9.28 -11.13
CA HIS A 45 6.50 9.46 -12.22
C HIS A 45 7.50 8.29 -12.34
N PRO A 46 7.01 7.06 -12.64
CA PRO A 46 7.87 5.87 -12.70
C PRO A 46 9.05 6.05 -13.65
N GLN A 47 10.20 5.54 -13.23
CA GLN A 47 11.43 5.52 -14.00
C GLN A 47 11.62 4.15 -14.68
N PRO A 48 12.41 4.06 -15.76
CA PRO A 48 12.60 2.81 -16.51
C PRO A 48 13.13 1.63 -15.68
N HIS A 49 13.79 1.91 -14.56
CA HIS A 49 14.35 0.91 -13.66
C HIS A 49 13.40 0.50 -12.53
N ASP A 50 12.25 1.16 -12.40
CA ASP A 50 11.31 0.85 -11.34
C ASP A 50 10.63 -0.49 -11.60
N VAL A 51 10.61 -1.34 -10.58
CA VAL A 51 9.95 -2.63 -10.65
C VAL A 51 8.56 -2.53 -10.01
N PRO A 52 7.47 -2.69 -10.78
CA PRO A 52 6.10 -2.65 -10.26
C PRO A 52 5.77 -3.86 -9.38
N MET A 53 4.81 -3.67 -8.48
CA MET A 53 4.31 -4.70 -7.55
C MET A 53 3.28 -5.60 -8.24
N ASP A 54 3.13 -6.83 -7.74
CA ASP A 54 2.07 -7.74 -8.22
C ASP A 54 0.74 -7.48 -7.52
N PHE A 55 0.81 -7.04 -6.26
CA PHE A 55 -0.35 -6.66 -5.46
C PHE A 55 -0.05 -5.43 -4.62
N VAL A 56 -1.10 -4.67 -4.32
CA VAL A 56 -1.12 -3.67 -3.25
C VAL A 56 -2.24 -4.02 -2.30
N VAL A 57 -1.93 -4.08 -1.01
CA VAL A 57 -2.91 -4.34 0.05
C VAL A 57 -3.02 -3.07 0.88
N THR A 58 -4.27 -2.63 1.04
CA THR A 58 -4.64 -1.47 1.87
C THR A 58 -5.72 -1.89 2.87
N GLU A 59 -6.04 -0.99 3.80
CA GLU A 59 -7.18 -1.17 4.70
C GLU A 59 -8.53 -1.25 3.96
N ARG A 60 -8.58 -0.74 2.73
CA ARG A 60 -9.76 -0.80 1.86
C ARG A 60 -9.88 -2.15 1.14
N GLY A 61 -8.80 -2.90 0.94
CA GLY A 61 -8.83 -4.23 0.32
C GLY A 61 -7.57 -4.55 -0.48
N VAL A 62 -7.71 -5.47 -1.45
CA VAL A 62 -6.57 -5.96 -2.24
C VAL A 62 -6.69 -5.48 -3.70
N TYR A 63 -5.59 -4.94 -4.20
CA TYR A 63 -5.38 -4.63 -5.61
C TYR A 63 -4.44 -5.66 -6.22
N ARG A 64 -4.78 -6.20 -7.38
CA ARG A 64 -3.92 -7.10 -8.17
C ARG A 64 -3.53 -6.44 -9.47
N ARG A 65 -2.27 -6.58 -9.85
CA ARG A 65 -1.78 -6.11 -11.12
C ARG A 65 -2.29 -6.96 -12.28
N GLU A 66 -2.92 -6.29 -13.23
CA GLU A 66 -3.31 -6.80 -14.55
C GLU A 66 -2.52 -6.02 -15.62
N PRO A 67 -2.55 -6.45 -16.90
CA PRO A 67 -1.79 -5.77 -17.96
C PRO A 67 -2.15 -4.28 -18.13
N GLN A 68 -3.36 -3.87 -17.74
CA GLN A 68 -3.85 -2.50 -17.84
C GLN A 68 -3.67 -1.67 -16.55
N GLY A 69 -3.03 -2.24 -15.52
CA GLY A 69 -2.86 -1.61 -14.22
C GLY A 69 -3.43 -2.44 -13.06
N LEU A 70 -3.49 -1.85 -11.87
CA LEU A 70 -4.05 -2.44 -10.67
C LEU A 70 -5.57 -2.51 -10.76
N LYS A 71 -6.11 -3.72 -10.61
CA LYS A 71 -7.53 -3.99 -10.44
C LYS A 71 -7.83 -4.25 -8.98
N PHE A 72 -8.81 -3.53 -8.43
CA PHE A 72 -9.36 -3.82 -7.12
C PHE A 72 -10.11 -5.15 -7.14
N LEU A 73 -9.74 -6.08 -6.26
CA LEU A 73 -10.29 -7.44 -6.21
C LEU A 73 -11.40 -7.63 -5.18
N ASP A 74 -11.84 -6.55 -4.53
CA ASP A 74 -12.79 -6.51 -3.40
C ASP A 74 -12.11 -6.63 -2.03
N ASN A 75 -12.86 -6.25 -1.00
CA ASN A 75 -12.46 -6.32 0.40
C ASN A 75 -13.06 -7.57 1.06
N PRO A 76 -12.23 -8.51 1.52
CA PRO A 76 -12.68 -9.54 2.44
C PRO A 76 -12.90 -8.91 3.83
N GLN A 77 -13.85 -7.99 4.01
CA GLN A 77 -14.18 -7.45 5.34
C GLN A 77 -14.60 -8.57 6.32
N ALA A 78 -14.90 -9.76 5.80
CA ALA A 78 -15.11 -10.97 6.59
C ALA A 78 -13.87 -11.44 7.39
N PHE A 79 -12.66 -10.98 7.07
CA PHE A 79 -11.42 -11.48 7.71
C PHE A 79 -10.58 -10.41 8.44
N SER A 80 -11.01 -9.15 8.46
CA SER A 80 -10.29 -8.08 9.19
C SER A 80 -11.24 -7.18 9.97
N SER A 81 -10.85 -6.80 11.19
CA SER A 81 -11.49 -5.71 11.92
C SER A 81 -11.46 -4.43 11.08
N PRO A 82 -12.44 -3.50 11.28
CA PRO A 82 -12.39 -2.18 10.67
C PRO A 82 -11.04 -1.49 10.94
N ALA A 83 -10.61 -0.63 10.01
CA ALA A 83 -9.42 0.18 10.21
C ALA A 83 -9.61 1.03 11.48
N CYS A 84 -8.74 0.86 12.48
CA CYS A 84 -8.77 1.71 13.67
C CYS A 84 -8.26 3.11 13.29
N TYR A 85 -9.15 4.02 12.95
CA TYR A 85 -8.76 5.42 12.75
C TYR A 85 -8.52 6.08 14.10
N ALA A 86 -7.51 6.96 14.18
CA ALA A 86 -7.20 7.68 15.42
C ALA A 86 -8.41 8.48 15.96
N GLY A 87 -9.31 8.92 15.07
CA GLY A 87 -10.55 9.61 15.43
C GLY A 87 -11.70 8.71 15.90
N GLU A 88 -11.57 7.38 15.78
CA GLU A 88 -12.54 6.39 16.25
C GLU A 88 -12.14 5.78 17.59
N ILE A 89 -11.00 6.19 18.14
CA ILE A 89 -10.51 5.73 19.42
C ILE A 89 -11.43 6.26 20.54
N ALA A 90 -11.85 5.38 21.44
CA ALA A 90 -12.70 5.74 22.57
C ALA A 90 -12.05 6.89 23.39
N PRO A 91 -12.82 7.92 23.80
CA PRO A 91 -12.33 8.92 24.74
C PRO A 91 -11.75 8.23 25.98
N GLY A 92 -10.50 8.55 26.32
CA GLY A 92 -9.77 7.95 27.44
C GLY A 92 -8.76 6.86 27.10
N TYR A 93 -8.68 6.36 25.86
CA TYR A 93 -7.65 5.37 25.46
C TYR A 93 -6.21 5.90 25.65
N PHE A 94 -6.00 7.20 25.43
CA PHE A 94 -4.71 7.88 25.68
C PHE A 94 -4.68 8.67 26.99
N GLY A 95 -5.65 8.46 27.89
CA GLY A 95 -5.70 9.15 29.18
C GLY A 95 -6.25 10.57 29.16
N GLU A 96 -6.99 10.97 28.12
CA GLU A 96 -7.79 12.19 28.17
C GLU A 96 -9.04 11.96 29.03
N GLU A 97 -9.25 12.79 30.06
CA GLU A 97 -10.50 12.74 30.83
C GLU A 97 -11.69 13.13 29.93
N PRO A 98 -12.85 12.45 30.06
CA PRO A 98 -14.02 12.78 29.26
C PRO A 98 -14.42 14.24 29.55
N LYS A 99 -14.49 15.08 28.50
CA LYS A 99 -15.11 16.39 28.64
C LYS A 99 -16.59 16.19 28.94
N THR A 100 -17.00 16.70 30.10
CA THR A 100 -18.37 16.71 30.62
C THR A 100 -19.30 17.60 29.79
#